data_AF-A0A521RUA9-F1
#
_entry.id   AF-A0A521RUA9-F1
#
_cell.length_a   1.000
_cell.length_b   1.000
_cell.length_c   1.000
_cell.angle_alpha   90.00
_cell.angle_beta   90.00
_cell.angle_gamma   90.00
#
_symmetry.space_group_name_H-M   'P 1'
#
loop_
_entity.id
_entity.type
_entity.pdbx_description
1 polymer ?
#
loop_
_entity_poly.entity_id
_entity_poly.type
_entity_poly.pdbx_seq_one_letter_code
_entity_poly.pdbx_strand_id
1 'polypeptide(L)'
;MSEIQQQSRIRELISKGREQGYLTYAEVNDHLPEDISDPDQVEDIIQMINDMGINVFEAAPDADTLLMTSGDAAPDEIAAAEAAAALAAVETEQHRTTDPVRMYMREMGSVELLTREGEIEIAKRIEEGIREIMAALAEWPGAVDAVLAEYDLIATGERRLGDIIAGYLNPMDNVPSALSIAT
;
A
#
# COMPACT_ATOMS: atom_id res chain seq x y z
N MET A 1 1.02 -15.85 20.41
CA MET A 1 1.66 -17.18 20.55
C MET A 1 3.04 -17.11 19.94
N SER A 2 4.02 -17.92 20.37
CA SER A 2 5.36 -17.83 19.78
C SER A 2 5.38 -18.40 18.36
N GLU A 3 6.14 -17.79 17.45
CA GLU A 3 6.34 -18.22 16.05
C GLU A 3 6.68 -19.73 15.95
N ILE A 4 7.38 -20.26 16.96
CA ILE A 4 7.74 -21.68 17.09
C ILE A 4 6.50 -22.59 17.22
N GLN A 5 5.45 -22.14 17.91
CA GLN A 5 4.19 -22.90 18.05
C GLN A 5 3.38 -22.90 16.75
N GLN A 6 3.43 -21.81 15.98
CA GLN A 6 2.76 -21.71 14.67
C GLN A 6 3.43 -22.64 13.64
N GLN A 7 4.77 -22.63 13.58
CA GLN A 7 5.53 -23.54 12.73
C GLN A 7 5.31 -25.02 13.08
N SER A 8 5.07 -25.37 14.35
CA SER A 8 4.74 -26.75 14.74
C SER A 8 3.40 -27.20 14.16
N ARG A 9 2.36 -26.34 14.23
CA ARG A 9 1.00 -26.67 13.78
C ARG A 9 0.89 -26.87 12.27
N ILE A 10 1.57 -26.02 11.49
CA ILE A 10 1.57 -26.15 10.02
C ILE A 10 2.36 -27.40 9.60
N ARG A 11 3.49 -27.70 10.26
CA ARG A 11 4.25 -28.93 10.00
C ARG A 11 3.44 -30.19 10.31
N GLU A 12 2.70 -30.19 11.42
CA GLU A 12 1.79 -31.27 11.77
C GLU A 12 0.70 -31.48 10.72
N LEU A 13 0.11 -30.39 10.20
CA LEU A 13 -0.89 -30.45 9.13
C LEU A 13 -0.31 -31.06 7.85
N ILE A 14 0.90 -30.64 7.44
CA ILE A 14 1.57 -31.18 6.25
C ILE A 14 1.90 -32.66 6.42
N SER A 15 2.37 -33.10 7.60
CA SER A 15 2.62 -34.53 7.85
C SER A 15 1.34 -35.36 7.76
N LYS A 16 0.23 -34.86 8.31
CA LYS A 16 -1.07 -35.54 8.26
C LYS A 16 -1.62 -35.62 6.84
N GLY A 17 -1.53 -34.53 6.08
CA GLY A 17 -1.95 -34.49 4.67
C GLY A 17 -1.11 -35.41 3.78
N ARG A 18 0.19 -35.56 4.07
CA ARG A 18 1.07 -36.49 3.36
C ARG A 18 0.77 -37.97 3.68
N GLU A 19 0.40 -38.28 4.92
CA GLU A 19 0.01 -39.65 5.32
C GLU A 19 -1.35 -40.07 4.73
N GLN A 20 -2.29 -39.12 4.66
CA GLN A 20 -3.66 -39.40 4.21
C GLN A 20 -3.85 -39.20 2.70
N GLY A 21 -2.95 -38.46 2.04
CA GLY A 21 -3.04 -38.13 0.62
C GLY A 21 -4.09 -37.04 0.29
N TYR A 22 -4.76 -36.50 1.31
CA TYR A 22 -5.73 -35.41 1.19
C TYR A 22 -5.82 -34.60 2.48
N LEU A 23 -6.34 -33.38 2.37
CA LEU A 23 -6.74 -32.53 3.50
C LEU A 23 -8.13 -31.96 3.26
N THR A 24 -8.85 -31.59 4.32
CA THR A 24 -10.13 -30.88 4.19
C THR A 24 -10.01 -29.39 4.50
N TYR A 25 -10.90 -28.56 3.93
CA TYR A 25 -10.94 -27.12 4.23
C TYR A 25 -11.10 -26.84 5.73
N ALA A 26 -11.87 -27.67 6.44
CA ALA A 26 -12.03 -27.55 7.89
C ALA A 26 -10.71 -27.80 8.63
N GLU A 27 -9.95 -28.83 8.23
CA GLU A 27 -8.66 -29.14 8.84
C GLU A 27 -7.60 -28.06 8.53
N VAL A 28 -7.60 -27.49 7.33
CA VAL A 28 -6.71 -26.37 7.00
C VAL A 28 -7.04 -25.15 7.87
N ASN A 29 -8.32 -24.81 8.00
CA ASN A 29 -8.78 -23.65 8.76
C ASN A 29 -8.57 -23.82 10.29
N ASP A 30 -8.75 -25.03 10.83
CA ASP A 30 -8.56 -25.33 12.26
C ASP A 30 -7.07 -25.25 12.69
N HIS A 31 -6.16 -25.50 11.75
CA HIS A 31 -4.72 -25.46 11.97
C HIS A 31 -4.09 -24.11 11.61
N LEU A 32 -4.87 -23.20 10.99
CA LEU A 32 -4.45 -21.83 10.71
C LEU A 32 -4.52 -20.95 11.97
N PRO A 33 -3.61 -19.98 12.14
CA PRO A 33 -3.72 -18.99 13.20
C PRO A 33 -4.97 -18.11 13.04
N GLU A 34 -5.59 -17.70 14.15
CA GLU A 34 -6.74 -16.75 14.14
C GLU A 34 -6.41 -15.42 13.43
N ASP A 35 -5.13 -15.06 13.36
CA ASP A 35 -4.63 -13.87 12.67
C ASP A 35 -4.70 -13.97 11.12
N ILE A 36 -4.81 -15.19 10.57
CA ILE A 36 -5.00 -15.45 9.13
C ILE A 36 -6.49 -15.72 8.89
N SER A 37 -7.28 -14.65 8.90
CA SER A 37 -8.73 -14.71 8.68
C SER A 37 -9.16 -14.22 7.28
N ASP A 38 -8.23 -13.71 6.48
CA ASP A 38 -8.52 -13.19 5.15
C ASP A 38 -8.74 -14.34 4.15
N PRO A 39 -9.89 -14.43 3.45
CA PRO A 39 -10.18 -15.49 2.49
C PRO A 39 -9.10 -15.66 1.41
N ASP A 40 -8.52 -14.55 0.94
CA ASP A 40 -7.48 -14.55 -0.10
C ASP A 40 -6.19 -15.23 0.40
N GLN A 41 -5.80 -14.96 1.65
CA GLN A 41 -4.62 -15.59 2.26
C GLN A 41 -4.83 -17.09 2.50
N VAL A 42 -6.06 -17.48 2.83
CA VAL A 42 -6.44 -18.90 2.97
C VAL A 42 -6.36 -19.59 1.61
N GLU A 43 -6.81 -18.95 0.53
CA GLU A 43 -6.74 -19.47 -0.83
C GLU A 43 -5.29 -19.63 -1.32
N ASP A 44 -4.42 -18.65 -1.04
CA ASP A 44 -2.98 -18.74 -1.33
C ASP A 44 -2.32 -19.93 -0.61
N ILE A 45 -2.69 -20.17 0.66
CA ILE A 45 -2.18 -21.31 1.44
C ILE A 45 -2.68 -22.64 0.87
N ILE A 46 -3.95 -22.72 0.46
CA ILE A 46 -4.50 -23.91 -0.20
C ILE A 46 -3.78 -24.19 -1.51
N GLN A 47 -3.48 -23.15 -2.31
CA GLN A 47 -2.71 -23.30 -3.53
C GLN A 47 -1.32 -23.86 -3.26
N MET A 48 -0.61 -23.32 -2.26
CA MET A 48 0.71 -23.84 -1.85
C MET A 48 0.66 -25.30 -1.38
N ILE A 49 -0.42 -25.71 -0.69
CA ILE A 49 -0.62 -27.10 -0.26
C ILE A 49 -0.86 -28.04 -1.46
N ASN A 50 -1.63 -27.60 -2.45
CA ASN A 50 -1.83 -28.35 -3.68
C ASN A 50 -0.51 -28.48 -4.49
N ASP A 51 0.32 -27.44 -4.53
CA ASP A 51 1.65 -27.50 -5.16
C ASP A 51 2.60 -28.50 -4.48
N MET A 52 2.39 -28.79 -3.19
CA MET A 52 3.08 -29.85 -2.44
C MET A 52 2.53 -31.26 -2.73
N GLY A 53 1.56 -31.41 -3.63
CA GLY A 53 0.96 -32.68 -4.02
C GLY A 53 -0.09 -33.22 -3.05
N ILE A 54 -0.63 -32.37 -2.17
CA ILE A 54 -1.70 -32.74 -1.23
C ILE A 54 -3.00 -32.09 -1.70
N ASN A 55 -3.97 -32.89 -2.12
CA ASN A 55 -5.25 -32.38 -2.59
C ASN A 55 -6.13 -31.91 -1.43
N VAL A 56 -6.64 -30.69 -1.51
CA VAL A 56 -7.59 -30.13 -0.52
C VAL A 56 -9.04 -30.27 -1.01
N PHE A 57 -9.91 -30.90 -0.22
CA PHE A 57 -11.32 -31.12 -0.54
C PHE A 57 -12.28 -30.44 0.46
N GLU A 58 -13.47 -30.03 0.01
CA GLU A 58 -14.50 -29.47 0.90
C GLU A 58 -15.03 -30.48 1.93
N ALA A 59 -15.13 -31.75 1.55
CA ALA A 59 -15.52 -32.86 2.40
C ALA A 59 -14.58 -34.05 2.17
N ALA A 60 -14.43 -34.89 3.21
CA ALA A 60 -13.59 -36.08 3.10
C ALA A 60 -14.04 -36.95 1.91
N PRO A 61 -13.17 -37.19 0.92
CA PRO A 61 -13.53 -37.97 -0.26
C PRO A 61 -13.71 -39.46 0.10
N ASP A 62 -14.62 -40.12 -0.62
CA ASP A 62 -14.83 -41.57 -0.51
C ASP A 62 -13.57 -42.36 -0.96
N ALA A 63 -13.44 -43.60 -0.51
CA ALA A 63 -12.27 -44.44 -0.81
C ALA A 63 -12.05 -44.67 -2.32
N ASP A 64 -13.13 -44.69 -3.12
CA ASP A 64 -13.06 -44.83 -4.57
C ASP A 64 -12.52 -43.57 -5.27
N THR A 65 -12.83 -42.37 -4.77
CA THR A 65 -12.31 -41.11 -5.32
C THR A 65 -10.83 -40.93 -5.02
N LEU A 66 -10.37 -41.35 -3.85
CA LEU A 66 -8.94 -41.32 -3.48
C LEU A 66 -8.09 -42.23 -4.37
N LEU A 67 -8.60 -43.41 -4.74
CA LEU A 67 -7.91 -44.36 -5.62
C LEU A 67 -7.76 -43.84 -7.06
N MET A 68 -8.67 -42.97 -7.51
CA MET A 68 -8.60 -42.35 -8.84
C MET A 68 -7.58 -41.19 -8.91
N THR A 69 -7.38 -40.46 -7.81
CA THR A 69 -6.40 -39.36 -7.71
C THR A 69 -5.00 -39.80 -7.31
N SER A 70 -4.83 -41.00 -6.73
CA SER A 70 -3.53 -41.57 -6.34
C SER A 70 -2.59 -41.91 -7.52
N GLY A 71 -3.00 -41.59 -8.76
CA GLY A 71 -2.28 -41.90 -10.00
C GLY A 71 -1.34 -40.80 -10.48
N ASP A 72 -1.28 -39.64 -9.84
CA ASP A 72 -0.43 -38.54 -10.29
C ASP A 72 0.31 -37.87 -9.13
N ALA A 73 1.61 -37.63 -9.36
CA ALA A 73 2.55 -36.88 -8.53
C ALA A 73 2.86 -37.42 -7.10
N ALA A 74 3.84 -38.33 -7.01
CA ALA A 74 4.74 -38.28 -5.86
C ALA A 74 5.47 -36.92 -5.90
N PRO A 75 5.39 -36.06 -4.87
CA PRO A 75 6.05 -34.78 -4.89
C PRO A 75 7.56 -35.01 -4.85
N ASP A 76 8.28 -34.39 -5.80
CA ASP A 76 9.74 -34.37 -5.77
C ASP A 76 10.16 -33.70 -4.45
N GLU A 77 11.03 -34.34 -3.67
CA GLU A 77 11.41 -33.90 -2.31
C GLU A 77 11.99 -32.48 -2.31
N ILE A 78 12.50 -32.05 -3.47
CA ILE A 78 13.00 -30.71 -3.78
C ILE A 78 11.86 -29.68 -3.88
N ALA A 79 10.75 -30.00 -4.54
CA ALA A 79 9.60 -29.11 -4.69
C ALA A 79 8.88 -28.88 -3.35
N ALA A 80 8.81 -29.91 -2.50
CA ALA A 80 8.27 -29.78 -1.15
C ALA A 80 9.14 -28.88 -0.25
N ALA A 81 10.48 -28.93 -0.41
CA ALA A 81 11.39 -28.06 0.33
C ALA A 81 11.31 -26.59 -0.14
N GLU A 82 11.14 -26.37 -1.44
CA GLU A 82 10.97 -25.05 -2.03
C GLU A 82 9.62 -24.41 -1.65
N ALA A 83 8.54 -25.18 -1.67
CA ALA A 83 7.23 -24.74 -1.21
C ALA A 83 7.20 -24.44 0.29
N ALA A 84 7.86 -25.26 1.13
CA ALA A 84 7.99 -24.98 2.57
C ALA A 84 8.80 -23.70 2.84
N ALA A 85 9.82 -23.41 2.03
CA ALA A 85 10.57 -22.16 2.12
C ALA A 85 9.74 -20.95 1.64
N ALA A 86 8.91 -21.12 0.61
CA ALA A 86 7.98 -20.10 0.15
C ALA A 86 6.91 -19.79 1.20
N LEU A 87 6.35 -20.81 1.87
CA LEU A 87 5.39 -20.65 2.97
C LEU A 87 6.00 -19.86 4.15
N ALA A 88 7.26 -20.17 4.50
CA ALA A 88 7.99 -19.45 5.54
C ALA A 88 8.29 -17.99 5.14
N ALA A 89 8.45 -17.70 3.85
CA ALA A 89 8.61 -16.32 3.35
C ALA A 89 7.28 -15.54 3.34
N VAL A 90 6.15 -16.22 3.06
CA VAL A 90 4.80 -15.65 3.20
C VAL A 90 4.49 -15.33 4.67
N GLU A 91 4.98 -16.15 5.62
CA GLU A 91 4.89 -15.91 7.07
C GLU A 91 5.57 -14.60 7.48
N THR A 92 6.70 -14.22 6.85
CA THR A 92 7.37 -12.92 7.11
C THR A 92 6.68 -11.71 6.48
N GLU A 93 5.77 -11.90 5.52
CA GLU A 93 5.02 -10.82 4.86
C GLU A 93 3.50 -10.99 5.06
N GLN A 94 3.12 -11.17 6.32
CA GLN A 94 1.76 -11.35 6.86
C GLN A 94 0.71 -10.28 6.44
N HIS A 95 1.09 -9.30 5.62
CA HIS A 95 0.26 -8.17 5.19
C HIS A 95 0.29 -7.89 3.68
N ARG A 96 0.67 -8.85 2.83
CA ARG A 96 0.47 -8.73 1.38
C ARG A 96 -1.00 -8.96 1.07
N THR A 97 -1.72 -7.89 0.83
CA THR A 97 -3.00 -7.95 0.12
C THR A 97 -2.76 -7.64 -1.34
N THR A 98 -3.38 -8.38 -2.24
CA THR A 98 -3.34 -8.12 -3.69
C THR A 98 -4.43 -7.15 -4.12
N ASP A 99 -5.34 -6.76 -3.21
CA ASP A 99 -6.41 -5.80 -3.46
C ASP A 99 -5.86 -4.35 -3.47
N PRO A 100 -5.91 -3.64 -4.63
CA PRO A 100 -5.44 -2.26 -4.74
C PRO A 100 -6.13 -1.29 -3.79
N VAL A 101 -7.41 -1.53 -3.44
CA VAL A 101 -8.17 -0.67 -2.54
C VAL A 101 -7.67 -0.83 -1.11
N ARG A 102 -7.42 -2.07 -0.67
CA ARG A 102 -6.85 -2.33 0.66
C ARG A 102 -5.42 -1.81 0.76
N MET A 103 -4.63 -1.92 -0.31
CA MET A 103 -3.30 -1.31 -0.38
C MET A 103 -3.39 0.21 -0.16
N TYR A 104 -4.29 0.90 -0.87
CA TYR A 104 -4.49 2.34 -0.70
C TYR A 104 -4.95 2.71 0.71
N MET A 105 -5.96 2.02 1.26
CA MET A 105 -6.50 2.35 2.59
C MET A 105 -5.45 2.16 3.69
N ARG A 106 -4.58 1.15 3.55
CA ARG A 106 -3.47 0.94 4.46
C ARG A 106 -2.44 2.05 4.39
N GLU A 107 -2.05 2.45 3.17
CA GLU A 107 -1.07 3.52 2.97
C GLU A 107 -1.63 4.87 3.41
N MET A 108 -2.89 5.18 3.09
CA MET A 108 -3.60 6.37 3.54
C MET A 108 -3.73 6.39 5.08
N GLY A 109 -4.02 5.26 5.71
CA GLY A 109 -4.15 5.13 7.16
C GLY A 109 -2.83 5.17 7.93
N SER A 110 -1.69 5.05 7.24
CA SER A 110 -0.36 5.20 7.86
C SER A 110 -0.01 6.66 8.18
N VAL A 111 -0.70 7.61 7.55
CA VAL A 111 -0.51 9.04 7.75
C VAL A 111 -1.52 9.53 8.79
N GLU A 112 -1.01 10.15 9.87
CA GLU A 112 -1.86 10.69 10.93
C GLU A 112 -2.70 11.87 10.44
N LEU A 113 -3.89 12.05 11.04
CA LEU A 113 -4.75 13.19 10.76
C LEU A 113 -4.12 14.48 11.31
N LEU A 114 -4.28 15.57 10.56
CA LEU A 114 -3.78 16.88 10.98
C LEU A 114 -4.62 17.46 12.12
N THR A 115 -3.94 18.13 13.06
CA THR A 115 -4.59 19.03 14.01
C THR A 115 -4.77 20.41 13.37
N ARG A 116 -5.67 21.22 13.92
CA ARG A 116 -5.87 22.60 13.48
C ARG A 116 -4.56 23.41 13.47
N GLU A 117 -3.71 23.21 14.48
CA GLU A 117 -2.41 23.85 14.57
C GLU A 117 -1.46 23.38 13.46
N GLY A 118 -1.45 22.08 13.17
CA GLY A 118 -0.64 21.51 12.08
C GLY A 118 -1.09 22.00 10.69
N GLU A 119 -2.40 22.16 10.47
CA GLU A 119 -2.93 22.78 9.24
C GLU A 119 -2.42 24.21 9.07
N ILE A 120 -2.41 25.01 10.14
CA ILE A 120 -1.93 26.40 10.12
C ILE A 120 -0.42 26.46 9.83
N GLU A 121 0.36 25.56 10.41
CA GLU A 121 1.80 25.49 10.16
C GLU A 121 2.11 25.16 8.69
N ILE A 122 1.41 24.17 8.13
CA ILE A 122 1.55 23.80 6.72
C ILE A 122 1.16 24.98 5.83
N ALA A 123 0.05 25.67 6.13
CA ALA A 123 -0.38 26.84 5.38
C ALA A 123 0.69 27.95 5.37
N LYS A 124 1.25 28.29 6.54
CA LYS A 124 2.35 29.27 6.64
C LYS A 124 3.57 28.87 5.83
N ARG A 125 3.95 27.59 5.87
CA ARG A 125 5.10 27.07 5.11
C ARG A 125 4.88 27.17 3.60
N ILE A 126 3.65 26.91 3.15
CA ILE A 126 3.27 27.07 1.73
C ILE A 126 3.34 28.55 1.32
N GLU A 127 2.78 29.45 2.13
CA GLU A 127 2.82 30.90 1.85
C GLU A 127 4.26 31.46 1.80
N GLU A 128 5.12 31.01 2.71
CA GLU A 128 6.53 31.39 2.73
C GLU A 128 7.26 30.90 1.47
N GLY A 129 7.08 29.63 1.10
CA GLY A 129 7.66 29.07 -0.12
C GLY A 129 7.19 29.81 -1.39
N ILE A 130 5.92 30.18 -1.47
CA ILE A 130 5.40 31.01 -2.58
C ILE A 130 6.09 32.38 -2.59
N ARG A 131 6.28 33.00 -1.43
CA ARG A 131 6.94 34.31 -1.32
C ARG A 131 8.41 34.24 -1.75
N GLU A 132 9.12 33.18 -1.38
CA GLU A 132 10.50 32.93 -1.82
C GLU A 132 10.60 32.75 -3.33
N ILE A 133 9.71 31.95 -3.92
CA ILE A 133 9.65 31.75 -5.38
C ILE A 133 9.36 33.08 -6.09
N MET A 134 8.42 33.86 -5.59
CA MET A 134 8.08 35.18 -6.16
C MET A 134 9.27 36.15 -6.09
N ALA A 135 10.03 36.15 -4.99
CA ALA A 135 11.24 36.96 -4.85
C ALA A 135 12.32 36.52 -5.86
N ALA A 136 12.56 35.21 -5.98
CA ALA A 136 13.52 34.68 -6.94
C ALA A 136 13.12 35.00 -8.40
N LEU A 137 11.83 34.93 -8.72
CA LEU A 137 11.30 35.28 -10.04
C LEU A 137 11.43 36.78 -10.34
N ALA A 138 11.30 37.65 -9.32
CA ALA A 138 11.51 39.08 -9.47
C ALA A 138 12.98 39.44 -9.75
N GLU A 139 13.93 38.66 -9.25
CA GLU A 139 15.36 38.82 -9.53
C GLU A 139 15.79 38.22 -10.88
N TRP A 140 14.95 37.40 -11.51
CA TRP A 140 15.25 36.80 -12.79
C TRP A 140 15.30 37.85 -13.93
N PRO A 141 16.42 37.94 -14.68
CA PRO A 141 16.53 38.90 -15.77
C PRO A 141 15.45 38.70 -16.84
N GLY A 142 14.75 39.78 -17.20
CA GLY A 142 13.70 39.76 -18.21
C GLY A 142 12.32 39.29 -17.73
N ALA A 143 12.18 38.82 -16.48
CA ALA A 143 10.87 38.48 -15.94
C ALA A 143 9.95 39.72 -15.84
N VAL A 144 10.50 40.84 -15.34
CA VAL A 144 9.78 42.12 -15.27
C VAL A 144 9.43 42.64 -16.67
N ASP A 145 10.37 42.55 -17.61
CA ASP A 145 10.14 43.00 -18.99
C ASP A 145 9.04 42.19 -19.68
N ALA A 146 8.98 40.87 -19.43
CA ALA A 146 7.92 40.02 -19.96
C ALA A 146 6.53 40.41 -19.42
N VAL A 147 6.43 40.73 -18.12
CA VAL A 147 5.18 41.20 -17.51
C VAL A 147 4.77 42.56 -18.08
N LEU A 148 5.72 43.48 -18.26
CA LEU A 148 5.45 44.78 -18.87
C LEU A 148 4.99 44.65 -20.33
N ALA A 149 5.58 43.74 -21.10
CA ALA A 149 5.18 43.50 -22.48
C ALA A 149 3.72 43.00 -22.59
N GLU A 150 3.28 42.11 -21.70
CA GLU A 150 1.86 41.70 -21.64
C GLU A 150 0.96 42.86 -21.19
N TYR A 151 1.42 43.71 -20.27
CA TYR A 151 0.68 44.89 -19.83
C TYR A 151 0.46 45.91 -20.97
N ASP A 152 1.46 46.12 -21.84
CA ASP A 152 1.35 47.04 -22.98
C ASP A 152 0.24 46.63 -23.96
N LEU A 153 -0.05 45.33 -24.09
CA LEU A 153 -1.16 44.80 -24.92
C LEU A 153 -2.55 45.20 -24.40
N ILE A 154 -2.66 45.62 -23.14
CA ILE A 154 -3.91 46.17 -22.61
C ILE A 154 -4.21 47.51 -23.28
N ALA A 155 -3.18 48.34 -23.54
CA ALA A 155 -3.34 49.65 -24.17
C ALA A 155 -3.83 49.54 -25.63
N THR A 156 -3.46 48.46 -26.33
CA THR A 156 -3.95 48.16 -27.69
C THR A 156 -5.30 47.45 -27.71
N GLY A 157 -5.82 47.03 -26.54
CA GLY A 157 -7.08 46.33 -26.40
C GLY A 157 -7.01 44.83 -26.71
N GLU A 158 -5.82 44.27 -26.86
CA GLU A 158 -5.58 42.84 -27.16
C GLU A 158 -5.64 41.94 -25.91
N ARG A 159 -5.54 42.53 -24.72
CA ARG A 159 -5.63 41.86 -23.41
C ARG A 159 -6.55 42.62 -22.46
N ARG A 160 -7.14 41.92 -21.48
CA ARG A 160 -7.87 42.56 -20.37
C ARG A 160 -6.99 42.56 -19.13
N LEU A 161 -7.12 43.62 -18.32
CA LEU A 161 -6.34 43.75 -17.08
C LEU A 161 -6.51 42.56 -16.12
N GLY A 162 -7.74 42.03 -16.01
CA GLY A 162 -8.03 40.88 -15.15
C GLY A 162 -7.39 39.57 -15.60
N ASP A 163 -6.89 39.49 -16.83
CA ASP A 163 -6.18 38.31 -17.34
C ASP A 163 -4.70 38.32 -16.89
N ILE A 164 -4.16 39.49 -16.53
CA ILE A 164 -2.74 39.69 -16.19
C ILE A 164 -2.58 39.90 -14.68
N ILE A 165 -3.45 40.67 -14.05
CA ILE A 165 -3.36 40.98 -12.61
C ILE A 165 -4.71 40.70 -11.94
N ALA A 166 -4.71 39.82 -10.94
CA ALA A 166 -5.86 39.51 -10.11
C ALA A 166 -5.71 40.16 -8.73
N GLY A 167 -6.37 41.31 -8.53
CA GLY A 167 -6.37 42.04 -7.26
C GLY A 167 -5.11 42.87 -7.02
N TYR A 168 -5.11 43.61 -5.91
CA TYR A 168 -3.97 44.40 -5.45
C TYR A 168 -3.62 43.96 -4.04
N LEU A 169 -2.33 43.85 -3.75
CA LEU A 169 -1.86 43.76 -2.37
C LEU A 169 -2.22 45.07 -1.67
N ASN A 170 -3.07 45.02 -0.65
CA ASN A 170 -3.33 46.18 0.18
C ASN A 170 -2.09 46.43 1.06
N PRO A 171 -1.39 47.57 0.93
CA PRO A 171 -0.16 47.84 1.69
C PRO A 171 -0.37 47.88 3.21
N MET A 172 -1.62 47.96 3.67
CA MET A 172 -1.99 47.91 5.09
C MET A 172 -2.10 46.48 5.64
N ASP A 173 -2.16 45.47 4.78
CA ASP A 173 -2.09 44.07 5.18
C ASP A 173 -0.61 43.71 5.39
N ASN A 174 -0.05 44.18 6.51
CA ASN A 174 1.26 43.73 6.96
C ASN A 174 1.14 42.24 7.30
N VAL A 175 1.58 41.37 6.39
CA VAL A 175 1.78 39.94 6.66
C VAL A 175 3.23 39.79 7.12
N PRO A 176 3.52 39.81 8.44
CA PRO A 176 4.86 39.61 8.95
C PRO A 176 5.42 38.28 8.44
N SER A 177 6.68 38.29 8.03
CA SER A 177 7.41 37.07 7.65
C SER A 177 7.45 36.10 8.84
N ALA A 178 7.28 34.80 8.60
CA ALA A 178 7.29 33.79 9.66
C ALA A 178 8.60 33.82 10.48
N LEU A 179 9.72 34.15 9.82
CA LEU A 179 11.03 34.38 10.44
C LEU A 179 11.03 35.52 11.47
N SER A 180 10.20 36.54 11.29
CA SER A 180 10.10 37.68 12.22
C SER A 180 9.32 37.37 13.50
N ILE A 181 8.59 36.24 13.52
CA ILE A 181 7.81 35.78 14.68
C ILE A 181 8.57 34.70 15.47
N ALA A 182 9.58 34.07 14.85
CA ALA A 182 10.37 32.98 15.43
C ALA A 182 11.61 33.45 16.25
N THR A 183 11.70 34.75 16.57
CA THR A 183 12.76 35.33 17.44
C THR A 183 12.14 35.88 18.72
#